data_AF-A0A9P4WEJ7-F1
#
_entry.id   AF-A0A9P4WEJ7-F1
#
_cell.length_a   1.000
_cell.length_b   1.000
_cell.length_c   1.000
_cell.angle_alpha   90.00
_cell.angle_beta   90.00
_cell.angle_gamma   90.00
#
_symmetry.space_group_name_H-M   'P 1'
#
loop_
_entity.id
_entity.type
_entity.pdbx_description
1 polymer ?
#
loop_
_entity_poly.entity_id
_entity_poly.type
_entity_poly.pdbx_seq_one_letter_code
_entity_poly.pdbx_strand_id
1 'polypeptide(L)'
;MTRKLKHHEQKLLRKVDFNTYKSDNDHRETLVMRRYAIQGRDDYRKYNQLCGSLRQLAHKIANLDPADPFRRKQEDMLLEKLFDMGILGTGGGGRGKLSDIEHKVTVSAFARRRLPVVMTRLRMSEHLTSAIKMIEQGHVRVGTTVITDPAYLVTRQVLVVSDTNYEQYTNMLCFRNMEDFVTWVDSSKIKRNIMKYRDKLDDFELEAL
;
A
#
# COMPACT_ATOMS: atom_id res chain seq x y z
N MET A 1 -2.48 30.46 18.75
CA MET A 1 -1.27 30.93 18.04
C MET A 1 -0.57 31.97 18.88
N THR A 2 0.75 31.91 19.01
CA THR A 2 1.56 32.90 19.73
C THR A 2 1.81 34.14 18.88
N ARG A 3 2.01 35.29 19.53
CA ARG A 3 2.35 36.54 18.83
C ARG A 3 3.70 36.40 18.10
N LYS A 4 3.90 37.18 17.03
CA LYS A 4 5.21 37.29 16.38
C LYS A 4 6.23 37.94 17.31
N LEU A 5 7.40 37.33 17.45
CA LEU A 5 8.50 37.84 18.26
C LEU A 5 9.17 39.05 17.59
N LYS A 6 9.60 40.03 18.38
CA LYS A 6 10.43 41.16 17.93
C LYS A 6 11.86 40.67 17.66
N HIS A 7 12.64 41.44 16.91
CA HIS A 7 14.00 41.05 16.50
C HIS A 7 14.92 40.66 17.68
N HIS A 8 14.90 41.42 18.79
CA HIS A 8 15.71 41.11 19.98
C HIS A 8 15.22 39.84 20.69
N GLU A 9 13.91 39.61 20.74
CA GLU A 9 13.31 38.41 21.35
C GLU A 9 13.66 37.16 20.53
N GLN A 10 13.58 37.24 19.20
CA GLN A 10 13.96 36.14 18.31
C GLN A 10 15.47 35.84 18.37
N LYS A 11 16.31 36.86 18.59
CA LYS A 11 17.76 36.68 18.78
C LYS A 11 18.07 35.91 20.06
N LEU A 12 17.28 36.07 21.11
CA LEU A 12 17.38 35.33 22.38
C LEU A 12 16.74 33.93 22.28
N LEU A 13 15.57 33.84 21.64
CA LEU A 13 14.75 32.63 21.58
C LEU A 13 14.89 31.87 20.25
N ARG A 14 16.13 31.66 19.79
CA ARG A 14 16.38 31.05 18.46
C ARG A 14 15.92 29.60 18.32
N LYS A 15 15.91 28.84 19.42
CA LYS A 15 15.55 27.41 19.46
C LYS A 15 14.10 27.17 19.89
N VAL A 16 13.36 28.23 20.17
CA VAL A 16 11.99 28.12 20.71
C VAL A 16 11.02 28.09 19.53
N ASP A 17 10.48 26.91 19.30
CA ASP A 17 9.30 26.68 18.47
C ASP A 17 8.35 25.76 19.23
N PHE A 18 7.10 26.16 19.37
CA PHE A 18 6.08 25.36 20.07
C PHE A 18 5.39 24.36 19.15
N ASN A 19 5.50 24.54 17.84
CA ASN A 19 4.80 23.71 16.87
C ASN A 19 5.68 22.54 16.43
N THR A 20 6.96 22.77 16.14
CA THR A 20 7.86 21.73 15.62
C THR A 20 8.98 21.42 16.60
N TYR A 21 8.89 20.28 17.28
CA TYR A 21 10.01 19.77 18.07
C TYR A 21 10.92 18.89 17.20
N LYS A 22 12.20 18.78 17.60
CA LYS A 22 13.17 17.91 16.92
C LYS A 22 12.76 16.43 16.95
N SER A 23 12.01 16.01 17.96
CA SER A 23 11.43 14.66 18.08
C SER A 23 10.41 14.35 16.97
N ASP A 24 9.75 15.37 16.43
CA ASP A 24 8.58 15.19 15.58
C ASP A 24 8.95 14.91 14.11
N ASN A 25 10.25 14.96 13.79
CA ASN A 25 10.80 14.71 12.44
C ASN A 25 9.98 15.41 11.35
N ASP A 26 9.77 16.72 11.51
CA ASP A 26 9.06 17.58 10.54
C ASP A 26 7.60 17.14 10.28
N HIS A 27 6.93 16.56 11.29
CA HIS A 27 5.54 16.08 11.20
C HIS A 27 5.28 15.14 10.01
N ARG A 28 6.30 14.41 9.55
CA ARG A 28 6.20 13.53 8.39
C ARG A 28 5.10 12.49 8.54
N GLU A 29 4.91 11.99 9.76
CA GLU A 29 3.79 11.10 10.12
C GLU A 29 2.45 11.74 9.77
N THR A 30 2.18 12.94 10.29
CA THR A 30 0.93 13.66 10.04
C THR A 30 0.72 13.98 8.56
N LEU A 31 1.78 14.35 7.84
CA LEU A 31 1.72 14.63 6.40
C LEU A 31 1.32 13.38 5.60
N VAL A 32 1.92 12.22 5.91
CA VAL A 32 1.61 10.96 5.24
C VAL A 32 0.21 10.47 5.60
N MET A 33 -0.17 10.57 6.88
CA MET A 33 -1.51 10.19 7.34
C MET A 33 -2.59 11.03 6.65
N ARG A 34 -2.40 12.35 6.56
CA ARG A 34 -3.35 13.24 5.86
C ARG A 34 -3.41 12.95 4.36
N ARG A 35 -2.26 12.74 3.72
CA ARG A 35 -2.19 12.46 2.27
C ARG A 35 -2.94 11.19 1.87
N TYR A 36 -2.82 10.13 2.66
CA TYR A 36 -3.44 8.83 2.37
C TYR A 36 -4.65 8.51 3.26
N ALA A 37 -5.19 9.52 3.96
CA ALA A 37 -6.33 9.38 4.86
C ALA A 37 -6.25 8.15 5.78
N ILE A 38 -5.08 7.93 6.39
CA ILE A 38 -4.86 6.85 7.34
C ILE A 38 -5.57 7.21 8.65
N GLN A 39 -6.55 6.39 9.04
CA GLN A 39 -7.39 6.63 10.21
C GLN A 39 -6.65 6.39 11.54
N GLY A 40 -5.94 5.26 11.65
CA GLY A 40 -5.21 4.88 12.85
C GLY A 40 -3.77 5.39 12.84
N ARG A 41 -3.33 6.02 13.94
CA ARG A 41 -1.90 6.37 14.13
C ARG A 41 -1.03 5.12 14.23
N ASP A 42 -1.56 4.04 14.82
CA ASP A 42 -0.85 2.77 14.96
C ASP A 42 -0.50 2.13 13.63
N ASP A 43 -1.32 2.30 12.59
CA ASP A 43 -1.02 1.81 11.24
C ASP A 43 0.31 2.40 10.73
N TYR A 44 0.48 3.72 10.87
CA TYR A 44 1.71 4.40 10.45
C TYR A 44 2.92 3.85 11.22
N ARG A 45 2.79 3.69 12.54
CA ARG A 45 3.86 3.15 13.39
C ARG A 45 4.23 1.72 12.98
N LYS A 46 3.24 0.84 12.75
CA LYS A 46 3.46 -0.54 12.30
C LYS A 46 4.16 -0.58 10.94
N TYR A 47 3.71 0.22 9.97
CA TYR A 47 4.39 0.29 8.67
C TYR A 47 5.81 0.83 8.77
N ASN A 48 6.07 1.79 9.66
CA ASN A 48 7.41 2.32 9.85
C ASN A 48 8.36 1.27 10.48
N GLN A 49 7.87 0.49 11.45
CA GLN A 49 8.61 -0.63 12.03
C GLN A 49 8.93 -1.70 10.98
N LEU A 50 7.95 -2.05 10.12
CA LEU A 50 8.16 -2.99 9.02
C LEU A 50 9.19 -2.48 8.00
N CYS A 51 9.12 -1.20 7.62
CA CYS A 51 10.14 -0.61 6.76
C CYS A 51 11.53 -0.67 7.40
N GLY A 52 11.61 -0.44 8.72
CA GLY A 52 12.86 -0.53 9.48
C GLY A 52 13.43 -1.95 9.49
N SER A 53 12.62 -2.97 9.78
CA SER A 53 13.07 -4.36 9.78
C SER A 53 13.49 -4.84 8.39
N LEU A 54 12.79 -4.43 7.33
CA LEU A 54 13.20 -4.73 5.95
C LEU A 54 14.54 -4.10 5.58
N ARG A 55 14.78 -2.83 5.94
CA ARG A 55 16.08 -2.18 5.70
C ARG A 55 17.20 -2.85 6.49
N GLN A 56 16.95 -3.22 7.75
CA GLN A 56 17.92 -3.97 8.56
C GLN A 56 18.25 -5.32 7.92
N LEU A 57 17.26 -6.03 7.40
CA LEU A 57 17.47 -7.28 6.67
C LEU A 57 18.32 -7.05 5.42
N ALA A 58 18.01 -6.04 4.62
CA ALA A 58 18.79 -5.69 3.42
C ALA A 58 20.24 -5.34 3.75
N HIS A 59 20.49 -4.58 4.83
CA HIS A 59 21.85 -4.28 5.30
C HIS A 59 22.59 -5.54 5.75
N LYS A 60 21.93 -6.46 6.46
CA LYS A 60 22.55 -7.73 6.87
C LYS A 60 22.94 -8.58 5.65
N ILE A 61 22.09 -8.62 4.62
CA ILE A 61 22.38 -9.33 3.37
C ILE A 61 23.55 -8.66 2.62
N ALA A 62 23.58 -7.33 2.59
CA ALA A 62 24.65 -6.58 1.93
C ALA A 62 26.03 -6.79 2.58
N ASN A 63 26.05 -7.05 3.90
CA ASN A 63 27.28 -7.33 4.66
C ASN A 63 27.83 -8.75 4.43
N LEU A 64 27.09 -9.64 3.79
CA LEU A 64 27.56 -11.00 3.48
C LEU A 64 28.47 -10.99 2.24
N ASP A 65 29.34 -11.99 2.09
CA ASP A 65 30.27 -12.06 0.97
C ASP A 65 29.52 -12.17 -0.38
N PRO A 66 29.88 -11.38 -1.43
CA PRO A 66 29.20 -11.43 -2.73
C PRO A 66 29.27 -12.78 -3.46
N ALA A 67 30.22 -13.65 -3.11
CA ALA A 67 30.38 -14.95 -3.72
C ALA A 67 29.43 -16.02 -3.15
N ASP A 68 28.86 -15.80 -1.96
CA ASP A 68 28.01 -16.78 -1.29
C ASP A 68 26.68 -16.98 -2.04
N PRO A 69 26.31 -18.22 -2.44
CA PRO A 69 25.01 -18.50 -3.04
C PRO A 69 23.82 -18.15 -2.14
N PHE A 70 23.97 -18.18 -0.81
CA PHE A 70 22.90 -17.80 0.11
C PHE A 70 22.51 -16.33 -0.04
N ARG A 71 23.49 -15.45 -0.23
CA ARG A 71 23.27 -14.02 -0.48
C ARG A 71 22.37 -13.82 -1.69
N ARG A 72 22.73 -14.42 -2.83
CA ARG A 72 21.97 -14.29 -4.09
C ARG A 72 20.55 -14.79 -3.93
N LYS A 73 20.36 -15.96 -3.34
CA LYS A 73 19.03 -16.55 -3.09
C LYS A 73 18.16 -15.63 -2.23
N GLN A 74 18.73 -15.07 -1.15
CA GLN A 74 17.98 -14.20 -0.24
C GLN A 74 17.70 -12.82 -0.84
N GLU A 75 18.63 -12.27 -1.63
CA GLU A 75 18.41 -11.04 -2.41
C GLU A 75 17.25 -11.23 -3.40
N ASP A 76 17.27 -12.33 -4.16
CA ASP A 76 16.22 -12.65 -5.12
C ASP A 76 14.85 -12.84 -4.45
N MET A 77 14.79 -13.63 -3.36
CA MET A 77 13.55 -13.87 -2.62
C MET A 77 12.98 -12.57 -2.03
N LEU A 78 13.84 -11.69 -1.51
CA LEU A 78 13.41 -10.41 -0.94
C LEU A 78 12.88 -9.46 -2.00
N LEU A 79 13.59 -9.35 -3.13
CA LEU A 79 13.18 -8.49 -4.25
C LEU A 79 11.90 -9.00 -4.91
N GLU A 80 11.78 -10.30 -5.12
CA GLU A 80 10.57 -10.95 -5.65
C GLU A 80 9.37 -10.67 -4.74
N LYS A 81 9.49 -10.93 -3.43
CA LYS A 81 8.39 -10.70 -2.48
C LYS A 81 7.96 -9.22 -2.43
N LEU A 82 8.91 -8.30 -2.48
CA LEU A 82 8.64 -6.86 -2.51
C LEU A 82 7.98 -6.39 -3.80
N PHE A 83 8.34 -7.01 -4.92
CA PHE A 83 7.75 -6.78 -6.23
C PHE A 83 6.32 -7.33 -6.30
N ASP A 84 6.07 -8.52 -5.78
CA ASP A 84 4.75 -9.15 -5.73
C ASP A 84 3.77 -8.37 -4.85
N MET A 85 4.24 -7.91 -3.68
CA MET A 85 3.48 -6.96 -2.85
C MET A 85 3.32 -5.60 -3.54
N GLY A 86 4.19 -5.29 -4.51
CA GLY A 86 4.12 -4.08 -5.32
C GLY A 86 4.64 -2.83 -4.63
N ILE A 87 5.40 -2.97 -3.54
CA ILE A 87 6.02 -1.86 -2.82
C ILE A 87 7.14 -1.27 -3.67
N LEU A 88 7.91 -2.15 -4.32
CA LEU A 88 8.82 -1.78 -5.39
C LEU A 88 8.07 -1.72 -6.72
N GLY A 89 8.43 -0.74 -7.55
CA GLY A 89 7.94 -0.64 -8.92
C GLY A 89 8.97 -1.19 -9.90
N THR A 90 8.53 -1.46 -11.13
CA THR A 90 9.38 -1.84 -12.27
C THR A 90 10.19 -0.63 -12.75
N GLY A 91 11.14 -0.15 -11.95
CA GLY A 91 12.06 0.90 -12.35
C GLY A 91 13.18 0.30 -13.18
N GLY A 92 13.15 0.48 -14.51
CA GLY A 92 14.24 0.06 -15.40
C GLY A 92 14.26 -1.44 -15.73
N GLY A 93 13.16 -1.98 -16.25
CA GLY A 93 13.12 -3.26 -16.97
C GLY A 93 13.34 -4.55 -16.14
N GLY A 94 13.60 -4.47 -14.84
CA GLY A 94 13.87 -5.65 -13.99
C GLY A 94 13.18 -5.62 -12.62
N ARG A 95 13.41 -6.69 -11.83
CA ARG A 95 12.87 -6.93 -10.47
C ARG A 95 13.39 -5.97 -9.38
N GLY A 96 14.15 -4.93 -9.76
CA GLY A 96 14.76 -3.96 -8.86
C GLY A 96 16.17 -4.35 -8.41
N LYS A 97 16.85 -3.44 -7.70
CA LYS A 97 18.19 -3.65 -7.11
C LYS A 97 18.10 -3.65 -5.59
N LEU A 98 19.05 -4.26 -4.88
CA LEU A 98 19.07 -4.23 -3.41
C LEU A 98 19.08 -2.80 -2.84
N SER A 99 19.75 -1.87 -3.54
CA SER A 99 19.77 -0.43 -3.18
C SER A 99 18.40 0.24 -3.24
N ASP A 100 17.47 -0.28 -4.05
CA ASP A 100 16.11 0.25 -4.12
C ASP A 100 15.35 0.04 -2.81
N ILE A 101 15.72 -0.97 -2.02
CA ILE A 101 15.07 -1.26 -0.74
C ILE A 101 15.29 -0.10 0.24
N GLU A 102 16.49 0.49 0.25
CA GLU A 102 16.81 1.56 1.20
C GLU A 102 15.96 2.81 0.94
N HIS A 103 15.86 3.22 -0.33
CA HIS A 103 15.23 4.49 -0.70
C HIS A 103 13.75 4.38 -1.09
N LYS A 104 13.32 3.27 -1.72
CA LYS A 104 11.95 3.13 -2.25
C LYS A 104 11.00 2.44 -1.28
N VAL A 105 11.48 1.54 -0.41
CA VAL A 105 10.63 0.95 0.64
C VAL A 105 10.40 1.99 1.72
N THR A 106 9.22 2.60 1.68
CA THR A 106 8.81 3.69 2.57
C THR A 106 7.38 3.43 3.05
N VAL A 107 6.99 4.05 4.17
CA VAL A 107 5.61 3.98 4.68
C VAL A 107 4.61 4.45 3.62
N SER A 108 4.98 5.45 2.81
CA SER A 108 4.15 5.91 1.69
C SER A 108 4.01 4.87 0.58
N ALA A 109 4.98 3.97 0.38
CA ALA A 109 4.85 2.87 -0.56
C ALA A 109 3.81 1.85 -0.09
N PHE A 110 3.77 1.52 1.21
CA PHE A 110 2.70 0.70 1.80
C PHE A 110 1.35 1.41 1.76
N ALA A 111 1.28 2.70 2.10
CA ALA A 111 0.04 3.45 2.08
C ALA A 111 -0.60 3.53 0.69
N ARG A 112 0.21 3.60 -0.38
CA ARG A 112 -0.27 3.52 -1.78
C ARG A 112 -0.87 2.17 -2.17
N ARG A 113 -0.61 1.12 -1.40
CA ARG A 113 -1.15 -0.24 -1.59
C ARG A 113 -2.41 -0.52 -0.81
N ARG A 114 -2.86 0.42 0.03
CA ARG A 114 -4.15 0.32 0.69
C ARG A 114 -5.28 0.34 -0.34
N LEU A 115 -6.29 -0.49 -0.12
CA LEU A 115 -7.48 -0.61 -0.96
C LEU A 115 -8.09 0.72 -1.42
N PRO A 116 -8.34 1.72 -0.55
CA PRO A 116 -8.93 2.99 -1.00
C PRO A 116 -8.03 3.75 -1.98
N VAL A 117 -6.71 3.71 -1.82
CA VAL A 117 -5.78 4.38 -2.74
C VAL A 117 -5.77 3.65 -4.09
N VAL A 118 -5.77 2.32 -4.07
CA VAL A 118 -5.84 1.52 -5.30
C VAL A 118 -7.14 1.78 -6.06
N MET A 119 -8.28 1.87 -5.37
CA MET A 119 -9.58 2.23 -5.98
C MET A 119 -9.57 3.59 -6.66
N THR A 120 -8.96 4.60 -6.03
CA THR A 120 -8.84 5.93 -6.66
C THR A 120 -7.93 5.91 -7.89
N ARG A 121 -6.88 5.08 -7.89
CA ARG A 121 -6.01 4.88 -9.06
C ARG A 121 -6.74 4.17 -10.20
N LEU A 122 -7.59 3.19 -9.89
CA LEU A 122 -8.46 2.49 -10.84
C LEU A 122 -9.67 3.31 -11.31
N ARG A 123 -9.81 4.56 -10.84
CA ARG A 123 -10.96 5.44 -11.14
C ARG A 123 -12.33 4.85 -10.72
N MET A 124 -12.34 3.94 -9.74
CA MET A 124 -13.59 3.47 -9.12
C MET A 124 -14.21 4.53 -8.21
N SER A 125 -13.38 5.40 -7.63
CA SER A 125 -13.81 6.55 -6.83
C SER A 125 -12.95 7.75 -7.18
N GLU A 126 -13.55 8.94 -7.18
CA GLU A 126 -12.86 10.19 -7.52
C GLU A 126 -11.99 10.69 -6.37
N HIS A 127 -12.43 10.48 -5.13
CA HIS A 127 -11.79 10.98 -3.92
C HIS A 127 -11.48 9.86 -2.94
N LEU A 128 -10.35 9.99 -2.24
CA LEU A 128 -9.89 8.99 -1.29
C LEU A 128 -10.84 8.82 -0.10
N THR A 129 -11.40 9.93 0.40
CA THR A 129 -12.37 9.92 1.50
C THR A 129 -13.68 9.24 1.11
N SER A 130 -14.11 9.38 -0.14
CA SER A 130 -15.30 8.70 -0.66
C SER A 130 -15.05 7.20 -0.81
N ALA A 131 -13.86 6.81 -1.29
CA ALA A 131 -13.46 5.41 -1.37
C ALA A 131 -13.49 4.71 0.00
N ILE A 132 -12.98 5.36 1.05
CA ILE A 132 -13.01 4.83 2.42
C ILE A 132 -14.45 4.54 2.86
N LYS A 133 -15.37 5.50 2.69
CA LYS A 133 -16.78 5.32 3.05
C LYS A 133 -17.44 4.17 2.29
N MET A 134 -17.14 4.01 1.00
CA MET A 134 -17.69 2.93 0.17
C MET A 134 -17.20 1.54 0.62
N ILE A 135 -15.94 1.45 1.07
CA ILE A 135 -15.37 0.22 1.64
C ILE A 135 -16.01 -0.08 3.00
N GLU A 136 -16.11 0.90 3.89
CA GLU A 136 -16.73 0.74 5.22
C GLU A 136 -18.21 0.32 5.13
N GLN A 137 -18.92 0.77 4.09
CA GLN A 137 -20.29 0.35 3.79
C GLN A 137 -20.40 -1.06 3.18
N GLY A 138 -19.28 -1.68 2.81
CA GLY A 138 -19.24 -3.05 2.26
C GLY A 138 -19.62 -3.13 0.78
N HIS A 139 -19.40 -2.08 -0.01
CA HIS A 139 -19.73 -2.09 -1.44
C HIS A 139 -18.65 -2.72 -2.33
N VAL A 140 -17.46 -2.99 -1.79
CA VAL A 140 -16.27 -3.42 -2.53
C VAL A 140 -15.91 -4.86 -2.15
N ARG A 141 -15.57 -5.67 -3.15
CA ARG A 141 -14.98 -7.00 -2.97
C ARG A 141 -13.65 -7.09 -3.71
N VAL A 142 -12.78 -7.97 -3.22
CA VAL A 142 -11.56 -8.35 -3.94
C VAL A 142 -11.64 -9.85 -4.19
N GLY A 143 -11.73 -10.21 -5.47
CA GLY A 143 -12.04 -11.59 -5.86
C GLY A 143 -13.45 -11.96 -5.44
N THR A 144 -13.59 -12.91 -4.53
CA THR A 144 -14.88 -13.41 -4.05
C THR A 144 -15.30 -12.84 -2.71
N THR A 145 -14.38 -12.27 -1.92
CA THR A 145 -14.65 -11.81 -0.55
C THR A 145 -14.95 -10.32 -0.49
N VAL A 146 -15.99 -9.96 0.24
CA VAL A 146 -16.32 -8.56 0.54
C VAL A 146 -15.35 -8.05 1.59
N ILE A 147 -14.78 -6.86 1.37
CA ILE A 147 -13.82 -6.25 2.29
C ILE A 147 -14.42 -4.99 2.88
N THR A 148 -14.46 -4.93 4.20
CA THR A 148 -14.94 -3.78 4.98
C THR A 148 -13.80 -2.93 5.54
N ASP A 149 -12.58 -3.47 5.60
CA ASP A 149 -11.44 -2.80 6.23
C ASP A 149 -10.66 -1.93 5.23
N PRO A 150 -10.57 -0.60 5.42
CA PRO A 150 -9.81 0.29 4.54
C PRO A 150 -8.28 0.09 4.62
N ALA A 151 -7.82 -0.64 5.63
CA ALA A 151 -6.41 -1.00 5.81
C ALA A 151 -5.96 -2.23 5.00
N TYR A 152 -6.89 -2.89 4.30
CA TYR A 152 -6.56 -4.02 3.44
C TYR A 152 -5.53 -3.64 2.37
N LEU A 153 -4.46 -4.43 2.26
CA LEU A 153 -3.36 -4.20 1.33
C LEU A 153 -3.56 -5.05 0.08
N VAL A 154 -3.72 -4.39 -1.07
CA VAL A 154 -3.87 -5.04 -2.37
C VAL A 154 -2.50 -5.26 -2.99
N THR A 155 -2.09 -6.53 -3.13
CA THR A 155 -0.82 -6.91 -3.76
C THR A 155 -0.92 -6.82 -5.28
N ARG A 156 0.24 -6.76 -5.96
CA ARG A 156 0.25 -6.95 -7.41
C ARG A 156 -0.09 -8.39 -7.69
N GLN A 157 0.71 -9.34 -7.27
CA GLN A 157 0.55 -10.76 -7.61
C GLN A 157 0.18 -11.59 -6.39
N VAL A 158 -0.50 -12.71 -6.64
CA VAL A 158 -0.62 -13.81 -5.67
C VAL A 158 0.15 -14.98 -6.25
N LEU A 159 1.26 -15.33 -5.61
CA LEU A 159 1.81 -16.67 -5.74
C LEU A 159 0.88 -17.57 -4.92
N VAL A 160 0.00 -18.31 -5.61
CA VAL A 160 -0.55 -19.52 -5.00
C VAL A 160 0.59 -20.52 -5.03
N VAL A 161 1.38 -20.55 -3.96
CA VAL A 161 2.21 -21.72 -3.68
C VAL A 161 1.20 -22.78 -3.26
N SER A 162 0.75 -23.60 -4.20
CA SER A 162 0.20 -24.89 -3.83
C SER A 162 1.38 -25.67 -3.27
N ASP A 163 1.44 -25.77 -1.94
CA ASP A 163 2.36 -26.68 -1.26
C ASP A 163 2.04 -28.11 -1.73
N THR A 164 2.74 -28.54 -2.78
CA THR A 164 2.83 -29.95 -3.13
C THR A 164 4.30 -30.28 -3.21
N ASN A 165 4.77 -31.00 -2.19
CA ASN A 165 5.86 -31.95 -2.33
C ASN A 165 5.55 -32.83 -3.54
N TYR A 166 6.04 -32.46 -4.72
CA TYR A 166 6.30 -33.32 -5.87
C TYR A 166 6.99 -32.43 -6.90
N GLU A 167 8.29 -32.65 -7.04
CA GLU A 167 9.09 -32.08 -8.10
C GLU A 167 8.40 -32.37 -9.45
N GLN A 168 8.33 -31.35 -10.31
CA GLN A 168 8.07 -31.42 -11.77
C GLN A 168 6.71 -30.99 -12.35
N TYR A 169 5.73 -30.50 -11.58
CA TYR A 169 4.60 -29.79 -12.20
C TYR A 169 4.17 -28.57 -11.41
N THR A 170 4.86 -27.45 -11.59
CA THR A 170 4.29 -26.13 -11.32
C THR A 170 4.76 -25.20 -12.41
N ASN A 171 3.83 -24.78 -13.26
CA ASN A 171 3.75 -23.45 -13.86
C ASN A 171 2.52 -23.37 -14.77
N MET A 172 1.34 -23.75 -14.27
CA MET A 172 0.15 -23.00 -14.70
C MET A 172 0.05 -21.77 -13.79
N LEU A 173 1.03 -20.88 -13.95
CA LEU A 173 1.06 -19.58 -13.29
C LEU A 173 -0.09 -18.75 -13.87
N CYS A 174 -1.23 -18.75 -13.20
CA CYS A 174 -2.21 -17.70 -13.41
C CYS A 174 -1.61 -16.40 -12.85
N PHE A 175 -0.84 -15.70 -13.70
CA PHE A 175 -0.27 -14.37 -13.46
C PHE A 175 -1.40 -13.33 -13.44
N ARG A 176 -2.32 -13.41 -12.48
CA ARG A 176 -3.38 -12.42 -12.34
C ARG A 176 -3.14 -11.55 -11.13
N ASN A 177 -3.24 -10.24 -11.35
CA ASN A 177 -2.96 -9.30 -10.29
C ASN A 177 -4.19 -9.17 -9.37
N MET A 178 -4.00 -9.09 -8.05
CA MET A 178 -5.14 -8.87 -7.12
C MET A 178 -5.82 -7.53 -7.34
N GLU A 179 -5.09 -6.57 -7.89
CA GLU A 179 -5.64 -5.28 -8.34
C GLU A 179 -6.75 -5.45 -9.39
N ASP A 180 -6.66 -6.47 -10.26
CA ASP A 180 -7.63 -6.68 -11.33
C ASP A 180 -8.96 -7.27 -10.80
N PHE A 181 -8.91 -7.87 -9.61
CA PHE A 181 -10.07 -8.47 -8.96
C PHE A 181 -10.79 -7.52 -8.00
N VAL A 182 -10.35 -6.27 -7.88
CA VAL A 182 -11.04 -5.22 -7.11
C VAL A 182 -12.29 -4.81 -7.88
N THR A 183 -13.46 -5.22 -7.42
CA THR A 183 -14.74 -4.95 -8.10
C THR A 183 -15.85 -4.60 -7.10
N TRP A 184 -16.95 -4.05 -7.61
CA TRP A 184 -18.15 -3.84 -6.80
C TRP A 184 -18.81 -5.17 -6.45
N VAL A 185 -19.42 -5.25 -5.27
CA VAL A 185 -20.34 -6.33 -4.92
C VAL A 185 -21.54 -6.29 -5.87
N ASP A 186 -22.04 -7.45 -6.28
CA ASP A 186 -23.12 -7.54 -7.27
C ASP A 186 -24.42 -6.88 -6.79
N SER A 187 -24.74 -7.00 -5.50
CA SER A 187 -25.88 -6.35 -4.85
C SER A 187 -25.72 -4.85 -4.61
N SER A 188 -24.56 -4.26 -4.95
CA SER A 188 -24.27 -2.87 -4.60
C SER A 188 -25.15 -1.88 -5.37
N LYS A 189 -25.72 -0.92 -4.63
CA LYS A 189 -26.44 0.23 -5.20
C LYS A 189 -25.54 1.08 -6.11
N ILE A 190 -24.23 1.12 -5.82
CA ILE A 190 -23.26 1.86 -6.64
C ILE A 190 -23.10 1.19 -8.01
N LYS A 191 -22.98 -0.14 -8.04
CA LYS A 191 -22.92 -0.91 -9.29
C LYS A 191 -24.17 -0.67 -10.13
N ARG A 192 -25.35 -0.72 -9.50
CA ARG A 192 -26.64 -0.44 -10.14
C ARG A 192 -26.69 0.96 -10.75
N ASN A 193 -26.25 1.98 -10.02
CA ASN A 193 -26.21 3.35 -10.52
C ASN A 193 -25.27 3.50 -11.73
N ILE A 194 -24.11 2.85 -11.71
CA ILE A 194 -23.16 2.85 -12.83
C ILE A 194 -23.76 2.16 -14.07
N MET A 195 -24.42 1.00 -13.90
CA MET A 195 -25.04 0.27 -14.99
C MET A 195 -26.24 1.00 -15.57
N LYS A 196 -27.06 1.64 -14.72
CA LYS A 196 -28.15 2.52 -15.14
C LYS A 196 -27.64 3.73 -15.93
N TYR A 197 -26.57 4.37 -15.47
CA TYR A 197 -25.96 5.48 -16.22
C TYR A 197 -25.41 5.06 -17.59
N ARG A 198 -25.03 3.78 -17.73
CA ARG A 198 -24.55 3.19 -18.99
C ARG A 198 -25.65 2.60 -19.86
N ASP A 199 -26.91 2.69 -19.46
CA ASP A 199 -28.07 2.04 -20.11
C ASP A 199 -27.88 0.53 -20.33
N LYS A 200 -27.16 -0.14 -19.41
CA LYS A 200 -26.88 -1.59 -19.42
C LYS A 200 -27.46 -2.30 -18.21
N LEU A 201 -28.45 -1.70 -17.56
CA LEU A 201 -29.09 -2.31 -16.41
C LEU A 201 -29.98 -3.44 -16.90
N ASP A 202 -29.65 -4.67 -16.51
CA ASP A 202 -30.48 -5.85 -16.73
C ASP A 202 -31.35 -6.07 -15.48
N ASP A 203 -32.67 -6.14 -15.67
CA ASP A 203 -33.63 -6.27 -14.58
C ASP A 203 -33.63 -7.69 -13.96
N PHE A 204 -33.10 -8.70 -14.64
CA PHE A 204 -32.98 -10.06 -14.09
C PHE A 204 -31.96 -10.16 -12.93
N GLU A 205 -30.90 -9.35 -12.95
CA GLU A 205 -29.90 -9.32 -11.86
C GLU A 205 -30.42 -8.60 -10.59
N LEU A 206 -31.56 -7.90 -10.68
CA LEU A 206 -32.15 -7.17 -9.56
C LEU A 206 -32.94 -8.06 -8.59
N GLU A 207 -33.47 -9.19 -9.08
CA GLU A 207 -34.36 -10.09 -8.33
C GLU A 207 -33.62 -11.26 -7.64
N ALA A 208 -32.34 -11.47 -7.94
CA ALA A 208 -31.55 -12.59 -7.42
C ALA A 208 -30.96 -12.37 -6.01
N LEU A 209 -31.64 -11.59 -5.15
CA LEU A 209 -31.22 -11.30 -3.77
C LEU A 209 -32.16 -11.88 -2.71
#